data_AF-A0A9E2NZW9-F1
#
_entry.id   AF-A0A9E2NZW9-F1
#
_cell.length_a   1.000
_cell.length_b   1.000
_cell.length_c   1.000
_cell.angle_alpha   90.00
_cell.angle_beta   90.00
_cell.angle_gamma   90.00
#
_symmetry.space_group_name_H-M   'P 1'
#
loop_
_entity.id
_entity.type
_entity.pdbx_description
1 polymer ?
#
loop_
_entity_poly.entity_id
_entity_poly.type
_entity_poly.pdbx_seq_one_letter_code
_entity_poly.pdbx_strand_id
1 'polypeptide(L)'
;PRLKDKIHTTFVSAIALQLNSLKSGTFGLALASAYTGEQLFVAPQVKKTGAYFFVYKDSVPVYISVTVGKDGAVKIQGTYVFEDTSQPVTPELLLEKLSLFGVSAVNEVTIP
;
A
#
# COMPACT_ATOMS: atom_id res chain seq x y z
N PRO A 1 -13.54 0.30 -17.23
CA PRO A 1 -13.31 -0.57 -16.05
C PRO A 1 -14.64 -1.20 -15.59
N ARG A 2 -14.66 -2.51 -15.34
CA ARG A 2 -15.84 -3.15 -14.73
C ARG A 2 -15.95 -2.72 -13.27
N LEU A 3 -17.16 -2.68 -12.72
CA LEU A 3 -17.39 -2.25 -11.33
C LEU A 3 -16.54 -3.06 -10.32
N LYS A 4 -16.42 -4.37 -10.55
CA LYS A 4 -15.58 -5.28 -9.75
C LYS A 4 -14.13 -4.82 -9.66
N ASP A 5 -13.54 -4.42 -10.78
CA ASP A 5 -12.13 -3.97 -10.83
C ASP A 5 -11.94 -2.65 -10.08
N LYS A 6 -12.94 -1.76 -10.17
CA LYS A 6 -12.94 -0.48 -9.44
C LYS A 6 -13.03 -0.71 -7.93
N ILE A 7 -13.95 -1.57 -7.49
CA ILE A 7 -14.08 -1.94 -6.06
C ILE A 7 -12.78 -2.55 -5.55
N HIS A 8 -12.20 -3.49 -6.30
CA HIS A 8 -10.95 -4.13 -5.91
C HIS A 8 -9.79 -3.13 -5.81
N THR A 9 -9.66 -2.22 -6.78
CA THR A 9 -8.62 -1.18 -6.78
C THR A 9 -8.77 -0.22 -5.60
N THR A 10 -10.01 0.21 -5.32
CA THR A 10 -10.32 1.04 -4.14
C THR A 10 -9.97 0.31 -2.85
N PHE A 11 -10.32 -0.97 -2.75
CA PHE A 11 -10.02 -1.80 -1.59
C PHE A 11 -8.51 -1.92 -1.36
N VAL A 12 -7.73 -2.24 -2.41
CA VAL A 12 -6.27 -2.31 -2.34
C VAL A 12 -5.70 -0.98 -1.86
N SER A 13 -6.12 0.14 -2.44
CA SER A 13 -5.65 1.48 -2.05
C SER A 13 -5.97 1.82 -0.58
N ALA A 14 -6.99 1.20 0.02
CA ALA A 14 -7.39 1.43 1.40
C ALA A 14 -6.61 0.58 2.44
N ILE A 15 -5.79 -0.39 2.02
CA ILE A 15 -5.10 -1.32 2.93
C ILE A 15 -4.24 -0.58 3.96
N ALA A 16 -3.47 0.44 3.55
CA ALA A 16 -2.65 1.22 4.47
C ALA A 16 -3.47 1.92 5.55
N LEU A 17 -4.63 2.47 5.18
CA LEU A 17 -5.55 3.09 6.14
C LEU A 17 -6.11 2.07 7.13
N GLN A 18 -6.44 0.86 6.66
CA GLN A 18 -6.90 -0.21 7.53
C GLN A 18 -5.81 -0.65 8.52
N LEU A 19 -4.56 -0.80 8.06
CA LEU A 19 -3.43 -1.13 8.92
C LEU A 19 -3.20 -0.06 10.00
N ASN A 20 -3.22 1.22 9.59
CA ASN A 20 -3.05 2.34 10.52
C ASN A 20 -4.21 2.46 11.52
N SER A 21 -5.44 2.15 11.10
CA SER A 21 -6.62 2.09 11.97
C SER A 21 -6.51 0.99 13.02
N LEU A 22 -6.13 -0.22 12.61
CA LEU A 22 -6.06 -1.40 13.49
C LEU A 22 -5.00 -1.28 14.59
N LYS A 23 -3.87 -0.61 14.30
CA LYS A 23 -2.72 -0.54 15.23
C LYS A 23 -2.64 0.75 16.01
N SER A 24 -2.89 1.87 15.33
CA SER A 24 -2.65 3.22 15.87
C SER A 24 -3.94 4.03 16.00
N GLY A 25 -5.09 3.43 15.69
CA GLY A 25 -6.41 4.03 15.88
C GLY A 25 -6.57 5.35 15.14
N THR A 26 -7.27 6.29 15.78
CA THR A 26 -7.51 7.64 15.24
C THR A 26 -6.24 8.44 15.02
N PHE A 27 -5.22 8.24 15.86
CA PHE A 27 -3.92 8.91 15.71
C PHE A 27 -3.17 8.39 14.48
N GLY A 28 -3.14 7.08 14.27
CA GLY A 28 -2.57 6.46 13.07
C GLY A 28 -3.24 6.95 11.79
N LEU A 29 -4.57 7.07 11.80
CA LEU A 29 -5.32 7.63 10.68
C LEU A 29 -5.00 9.10 10.42
N ALA A 30 -4.85 9.91 11.47
CA ALA A 30 -4.47 11.31 11.35
C ALA A 30 -3.06 11.47 10.73
N LEU A 31 -2.09 10.67 11.19
CA LEU A 31 -0.76 10.64 10.61
C LEU A 31 -0.79 10.17 9.15
N ALA A 32 -1.53 9.09 8.86
CA ALA A 32 -1.68 8.59 7.49
C ALA A 32 -2.24 9.68 6.57
N SER A 33 -3.23 10.44 7.03
CA SER A 33 -3.79 11.55 6.26
C SER A 33 -2.78 12.68 6.03
N ALA A 34 -1.95 13.00 7.03
CA ALA A 34 -0.94 14.05 6.92
C ALA A 34 0.25 13.65 6.02
N TYR A 35 0.59 12.36 6.00
CA TYR A 35 1.77 11.83 5.31
C TYR A 35 1.42 10.93 4.10
N THR A 36 0.21 11.05 3.55
CA THR A 36 -0.12 10.42 2.27
C THR A 36 0.23 11.35 1.12
N GLY A 37 1.06 10.86 0.21
CA GLY A 37 1.38 11.52 -1.05
C GLY A 37 0.70 10.81 -2.22
N GLU A 38 0.33 11.57 -3.25
CA GLU A 38 -0.14 10.99 -4.50
C GLU A 38 0.44 11.70 -5.72
N GLN A 39 0.61 10.94 -6.79
CA GLN A 39 1.04 11.45 -8.08
C GLN A 39 0.24 10.81 -9.19
N LEU A 40 -0.21 11.62 -10.15
CA LEU A 40 -0.89 11.18 -11.36
C LEU A 40 -0.02 11.54 -12.57
N PHE A 41 0.27 10.57 -13.42
CA PHE A 41 1.06 10.76 -14.62
C PHE A 41 0.65 9.76 -15.72
N VAL A 42 1.19 9.92 -16.91
CA VAL A 42 0.93 9.01 -18.05
C VAL A 42 2.13 8.08 -18.22
N ALA A 43 1.90 6.78 -18.12
CA ALA A 43 2.90 5.73 -18.30
C ALA A 43 2.28 4.50 -19.00
N PRO A 44 2.19 4.51 -20.35
CA PRO A 44 1.54 3.46 -21.13
C PRO A 44 2.14 2.07 -20.93
N GLN A 45 3.39 1.98 -20.47
CA GLN A 45 4.10 0.73 -20.17
C GLN A 45 3.57 0.01 -18.92
N VAL A 46 2.91 0.72 -18.00
CA VAL A 46 2.35 0.11 -16.77
C VAL A 46 0.98 -0.48 -17.10
N LYS A 47 0.90 -1.81 -17.14
CA LYS A 47 -0.32 -2.53 -17.57
C LYS A 47 -1.18 -3.06 -16.43
N LYS A 48 -0.68 -3.05 -15.21
CA LYS A 48 -1.35 -3.67 -14.06
C LYS A 48 -1.38 -2.72 -12.87
N THR A 49 -2.55 -2.65 -12.24
CA THR A 49 -2.70 -2.14 -10.88
C THR A 49 -1.95 -3.09 -9.93
N GLY A 50 -1.33 -2.55 -8.90
CA GLY A 50 -0.55 -3.32 -7.95
C GLY A 50 -0.36 -2.56 -6.65
N ALA A 51 0.26 -3.24 -5.69
CA ALA A 51 0.62 -2.67 -4.41
C ALA A 51 2.00 -3.15 -4.00
N TYR A 52 2.77 -2.27 -3.38
CA TYR A 52 4.14 -2.51 -2.97
C TYR A 52 4.30 -2.06 -1.52
N PHE A 53 5.02 -2.85 -0.73
CA PHE A 53 5.46 -2.47 0.60
C PHE A 53 6.96 -2.25 0.56
N PHE A 54 7.39 -1.04 0.90
CA PHE A 54 8.79 -0.69 1.04
C PHE A 54 9.15 -0.71 2.52
N VAL A 55 10.02 -1.63 2.89
CA VAL A 55 10.60 -1.72 4.23
C VAL A 55 12.01 -1.15 4.16
N TYR A 56 12.30 -0.23 5.06
CA TYR A 56 13.60 0.43 5.14
C TYR A 56 14.25 0.08 6.47
N LYS A 57 15.58 0.08 6.50
CA LYS A 57 16.32 -0.03 7.76
C LYS A 57 16.03 1.22 8.61
N ASP A 58 15.68 1.02 9.88
CA ASP A 58 15.47 2.07 10.89
C ASP A 58 14.41 3.13 10.52
N SER A 59 13.42 2.77 9.68
CA SER A 59 12.34 3.67 9.29
C SER A 59 10.99 2.95 9.17
N VAL A 60 9.92 3.73 9.29
CA VAL A 60 8.55 3.25 9.08
C VAL A 60 8.35 2.75 7.64
N PRO A 61 7.66 1.61 7.45
CA PRO A 61 7.34 1.12 6.11
C PRO A 61 6.44 2.07 5.32
N VAL A 62 6.56 2.03 4.00
CA VAL A 62 5.70 2.77 3.08
C VAL A 62 4.91 1.80 2.23
N TYR A 63 3.59 1.95 2.26
CA TYR A 63 2.69 1.28 1.33
C TYR A 63 2.49 2.14 0.08
N ILE A 64 2.72 1.57 -1.10
CA ILE A 64 2.48 2.23 -2.38
C ILE A 64 1.45 1.44 -3.18
N SER A 65 0.31 2.06 -3.48
CA SER A 65 -0.65 1.54 -4.45
C SER A 65 -0.44 2.19 -5.82
N VAL A 66 -0.54 1.37 -6.86
CA VAL A 66 -0.46 1.78 -8.27
C VAL A 66 -1.77 1.43 -8.92
N THR A 67 -2.48 2.43 -9.43
CA THR A 67 -3.76 2.28 -10.13
C THR A 67 -3.61 2.67 -11.58
N VAL A 68 -3.90 1.73 -12.49
CA VAL A 68 -3.92 1.99 -13.93
C VAL A 68 -5.32 2.41 -14.38
N GLY A 69 -5.39 3.60 -14.98
CA GLY A 69 -6.57 4.19 -15.59
C GLY A 69 -6.65 3.99 -17.10
N LYS A 70 -7.51 4.78 -17.77
CA LYS A 70 -7.59 4.79 -19.24
C LYS A 70 -6.40 5.52 -19.84
N ASP A 71 -6.11 5.23 -21.12
CA ASP A 71 -5.15 5.97 -21.94
C ASP A 71 -3.73 6.04 -21.34
N GLY A 72 -3.35 5.01 -20.58
CA GLY A 72 -2.04 4.94 -19.91
C GLY A 72 -1.91 5.85 -18.69
N ALA A 73 -2.99 6.45 -18.18
CA ALA A 73 -2.97 7.18 -16.91
C ALA A 73 -2.64 6.23 -15.75
N VAL A 74 -1.73 6.64 -14.88
CA VAL A 74 -1.30 5.90 -13.70
C VAL A 74 -1.35 6.83 -12.49
N LYS A 75 -2.11 6.41 -11.48
CA LYS A 75 -2.10 7.04 -10.16
C LYS A 75 -1.23 6.21 -9.22
N ILE A 76 -0.25 6.84 -8.60
CA ILE A 76 0.52 6.28 -7.48
C ILE A 76 0.07 6.98 -6.20
N GLN A 77 -0.20 6.21 -5.16
CA GLN A 77 -0.48 6.73 -3.83
C GLN A 77 0.43 6.04 -2.82
N GLY A 78 1.18 6.83 -2.06
CA GLY A 78 2.09 6.36 -1.02
C GLY A 78 1.57 6.79 0.36
N THR A 79 1.51 5.85 1.31
CA THR A 79 1.09 6.10 2.67
C THR A 79 2.02 5.35 3.63
N TYR A 80 2.51 6.04 4.66
CA TYR A 80 3.27 5.41 5.73
C TYR A 80 2.40 4.48 6.56
N VAL A 81 2.96 3.35 6.96
CA VAL A 81 2.32 2.38 7.86
C VAL A 81 2.96 2.52 9.23
N PHE A 82 2.24 3.20 10.13
CA PHE A 82 2.67 3.52 11.48
C PHE A 82 2.37 2.32 12.38
N GLU A 83 3.27 1.34 12.31
CA GLU A 83 3.30 0.20 13.22
C GLU A 83 4.32 0.42 14.34
N ASP A 84 4.14 -0.28 15.46
CA ASP A 84 5.19 -0.41 16.46
C ASP A 84 6.41 -1.10 15.84
N THR A 85 7.49 -0.33 15.64
CA THR A 85 8.74 -0.78 15.02
C THR A 85 9.61 -1.58 16.00
N SER A 86 9.07 -2.00 17.15
CA SER A 86 9.77 -2.83 18.12
C SER A 86 10.21 -4.20 17.56
N GLN A 87 9.62 -4.64 16.45
CA GLN A 87 10.03 -5.81 15.69
C GLN A 87 10.35 -5.43 14.23
N PRO A 88 11.38 -6.05 13.62
CA PRO A 88 11.66 -5.86 12.20
C PRO A 88 10.47 -6.34 11.36
N VAL A 89 10.12 -5.57 10.34
CA VAL A 89 9.03 -5.92 9.42
C VAL A 89 9.55 -6.97 8.43
N THR A 90 9.14 -8.22 8.61
CA THR A 90 9.46 -9.33 7.70
C THR A 90 8.33 -9.62 6.72
N PRO A 91 8.61 -10.28 5.57
CA PRO A 91 7.57 -10.69 4.62
C PRO A 91 6.49 -11.59 5.24
N GLU A 92 6.85 -12.48 6.17
CA GLU A 92 5.92 -13.39 6.84
C GLU A 92 4.95 -12.62 7.74
N LEU A 93 5.47 -11.66 8.51
CA LEU A 93 4.68 -10.80 9.37
C LEU A 93 3.75 -9.90 8.55
N LEU A 94 4.21 -9.41 7.40
CA LEU A 94 3.37 -8.66 6.46
C LEU A 94 2.28 -9.57 5.87
N LEU A 95 2.63 -10.78 5.45
CA LEU A 95 1.66 -11.73 4.90
C LEU A 95 0.58 -12.09 5.92
N GLU A 96 0.96 -12.33 7.18
CA GLU A 96 0.00 -12.58 8.27
C GLU A 96 -1.02 -11.46 8.37
N LYS A 97 -0.56 -10.19 8.42
CA LYS A 97 -1.43 -9.02 8.54
C LYS A 97 -2.29 -8.80 7.29
N LEU A 98 -1.70 -9.01 6.12
CA LEU A 98 -2.35 -8.78 4.83
C LEU A 98 -3.31 -9.91 4.45
N SER A 99 -3.16 -11.10 5.04
CA SER A 99 -4.08 -12.22 4.85
C SER A 99 -5.51 -11.89 5.28
N LEU A 100 -5.67 -11.03 6.30
CA LEU A 100 -6.96 -10.48 6.75
C LEU A 100 -7.67 -9.69 5.64
N PHE A 101 -6.91 -9.18 4.66
CA PHE A 101 -7.42 -8.45 3.50
C PHE A 101 -7.44 -9.29 2.22
N GLY A 102 -7.28 -10.61 2.33
CA GLY A 102 -7.32 -11.53 1.20
C GLY A 102 -6.05 -11.54 0.34
N VAL A 103 -4.93 -11.02 0.86
CA VAL A 103 -3.62 -11.15 0.22
C VAL A 103 -3.08 -12.56 0.51
N SER A 104 -2.78 -13.32 -0.56
CA SER A 104 -2.35 -14.71 -0.46
C SER A 104 -0.85 -14.93 -0.65
N ALA A 105 -0.12 -13.92 -1.11
CA ALA A 105 1.33 -14.00 -1.32
C ALA A 105 1.98 -12.61 -1.22
N VAL A 106 3.19 -12.57 -0.65
CA VAL A 106 4.09 -11.41 -0.66
C VAL A 106 5.38 -11.86 -1.33
N ASN A 107 5.80 -11.16 -2.38
CA ASN A 107 7.07 -11.40 -3.04
C ASN A 107 8.07 -10.36 -2.55
N GLU A 108 9.13 -10.80 -1.88
CA GLU A 108 10.22 -9.91 -1.49
C GLU A 108 11.12 -9.60 -2.69
N VAL A 109 11.42 -8.32 -2.88
CA VAL A 109 12.38 -7.85 -3.87
C VAL A 109 13.35 -6.92 -3.18
N THR A 110 14.62 -7.32 -3.07
CA THR A 110 15.69 -6.47 -2.54
C THR A 110 16.15 -5.54 -3.67
N ILE A 111 16.02 -4.23 -3.44
CA ILE A 111 16.54 -3.21 -4.35
C ILE A 111 17.93 -2.80 -3.81
N PRO A 112 19.00 -2.87 -4.62
CA PRO A 112 20.36 -2.52 -4.20
C PRO A 112 20.54 -1.03 -3.90
#